data_AF-A0AAU7ARP1-F1
#
_entry.id   AF-A0AAU7ARP1-F1
#
_cell.length_a   1.000
_cell.length_b   1.000
_cell.length_c   1.000
_cell.angle_alpha   90.00
_cell.angle_beta   90.00
_cell.angle_gamma   90.00
#
_symmetry.space_group_name_H-M   'P 1'
#
loop_
_entity.id
_entity.type
_entity.pdbx_description
1 polymer ?
#
loop_
_entity_poly.entity_id
_entity_poly.type
_entity_poly.pdbx_seq_one_letter_code
_entity_poly.pdbx_strand_id
1 'polypeptide(L)' 'MSRTPESPNPQPADSCGTGICGADVPPLIGRTLTGTGLTLDQAARVLLEDGTSPPALTPIQRRLVEEHAAHLDAA' A
#
# COMPACT_ATOMS: atom_id res chain seq x y z
N MET A 1 -26.79 -26.74 -37.16
CA MET A 1 -25.45 -26.65 -37.77
C MET A 1 -25.59 -25.56 -38.83
N SER A 2 -25.04 -24.35 -38.74
CA SER A 2 -23.64 -23.99 -38.46
C SER A 2 -23.53 -22.53 -37.96
N ARG A 3 -22.53 -22.27 -37.12
CA ARG A 3 -22.17 -20.95 -36.56
C ARG A 3 -21.26 -20.19 -37.53
N THR A 4 -21.35 -18.86 -37.52
CA THR A 4 -20.34 -17.88 -37.99
C THR A 4 -20.26 -16.80 -36.88
N PRO A 5 -19.16 -16.08 -36.58
CA PRO A 5 -18.00 -15.72 -37.41
C PRO A 5 -16.60 -15.78 -36.73
N GLU A 6 -15.60 -15.42 -37.55
CA GLU A 6 -14.24 -14.91 -37.27
C GLU A 6 -13.81 -14.60 -35.82
N SER A 7 -12.60 -15.06 -35.48
CA SER A 7 -11.41 -14.22 -35.24
C SER A 7 -10.53 -14.81 -34.12
N PRO A 8 -9.30 -15.30 -34.40
CA PRO A 8 -8.31 -15.45 -33.35
C PRO A 8 -7.79 -14.05 -33.01
N ASN A 9 -8.46 -13.36 -32.08
CA ASN A 9 -7.88 -12.18 -31.47
C ASN A 9 -6.57 -12.64 -30.79
N PRO A 10 -5.38 -12.10 -31.16
CA PRO A 10 -4.14 -12.43 -30.47
C PRO A 10 -4.31 -12.06 -29.02
N GLN A 11 -4.08 -13.03 -28.12
CA GLN A 11 -3.90 -12.71 -26.72
C GLN A 11 -2.80 -11.63 -26.66
N PRO A 12 -3.04 -10.46 -26.05
CA PRO A 12 -1.92 -9.59 -25.75
C PRO A 12 -0.99 -10.44 -24.88
N ALA A 13 0.17 -10.76 -25.45
CA ALA A 13 1.31 -11.18 -24.68
C ALA A 13 1.69 -9.96 -23.84
N ASP A 14 0.96 -9.76 -22.73
CA ASP A 14 1.32 -8.79 -21.71
C ASP A 14 2.60 -9.32 -21.08
N SER A 15 3.66 -8.85 -21.70
CA SER A 15 5.07 -9.01 -21.39
C SER A 15 5.33 -8.53 -19.96
N CYS A 16 5.00 -9.35 -18.98
CA CYS A 16 5.58 -9.27 -17.65
C CYS A 16 6.79 -10.21 -17.57
N GLY A 17 7.84 -9.92 -18.34
CA GLY A 17 9.10 -10.66 -18.31
C GLY A 17 9.91 -10.49 -17.02
N THR A 18 9.44 -9.68 -16.07
CA THR A 18 10.18 -9.29 -14.85
C THR A 18 9.44 -9.57 -13.55
N GLY A 19 8.27 -10.25 -13.59
CA GLY A 19 7.61 -10.77 -12.38
C GLY A 19 7.04 -9.72 -11.42
N ILE A 20 6.92 -8.45 -11.83
CA ILE A 20 6.25 -7.41 -11.05
C ILE A 20 5.34 -6.61 -11.98
N CYS A 21 4.17 -7.18 -12.28
CA CYS A 21 3.12 -6.45 -12.98
C CYS A 21 1.89 -6.48 -12.09
N GLY A 22 1.61 -5.34 -11.47
CA GLY A 22 0.45 -5.13 -10.62
C GLY A 22 0.77 -5.24 -9.15
N ALA A 23 1.13 -4.11 -8.54
CA ALA A 23 0.77 -3.88 -7.16
C ALA A 23 0.46 -2.39 -7.01
N ASP A 24 -0.70 -2.11 -6.43
CA ASP A 24 -1.03 -0.81 -5.86
C ASP A 24 0.16 -0.28 -5.04
N VAL A 25 0.33 1.04 -4.96
CA VAL A 25 1.51 1.63 -4.28
C VAL A 25 1.58 1.08 -2.85
N PRO A 26 2.68 0.42 -2.44
CA PRO A 26 2.75 -0.23 -1.14
C PRO A 26 2.53 0.80 -0.04
N PRO A 27 1.82 0.47 1.06
CA PRO A 27 1.43 1.44 2.11
C PRO A 27 2.62 2.05 2.85
N LEU A 28 3.79 1.39 2.77
CA LEU A 28 5.03 1.81 3.40
C LEU A 28 6.20 1.50 2.46
N ILE A 29 7.07 2.48 2.21
CA ILE A 29 8.33 2.30 1.49
C ILE A 29 9.47 2.63 2.45
N GLY A 30 10.24 1.60 2.84
CA GLY A 30 11.25 1.73 3.90
C GLY A 30 10.58 2.11 5.22
N ARG A 31 10.68 3.39 5.61
CA ARG A 31 10.02 3.95 6.80
C ARG A 31 8.98 5.02 6.48
N THR A 32 8.71 5.28 5.21
CA THR A 32 7.84 6.37 4.77
C THR A 32 6.47 5.84 4.37
N LEU A 33 5.42 6.40 4.96
CA LEU A 33 4.03 6.11 4.62
C LEU A 33 3.70 6.77 3.28
N THR A 34 3.27 5.95 2.32
CA THR A 34 2.99 6.43 0.97
C THR A 34 1.74 7.29 0.92
N GLY A 35 1.75 8.35 0.11
CA GLY A 35 0.62 9.27 -0.02
C GLY A 35 0.42 10.23 1.15
N THR A 36 1.20 10.13 2.24
CA THR A 36 1.07 11.01 3.42
C THR A 36 2.27 11.95 3.58
N GLY A 37 3.43 11.58 3.03
CA GLY A 37 4.69 12.31 3.23
C GLY A 37 5.27 12.19 4.65
N LEU A 38 4.66 11.37 5.51
CA LEU A 38 5.09 11.13 6.89
C LEU A 38 5.93 9.86 6.98
N THR A 39 6.88 9.86 7.91
CA THR A 39 7.54 8.63 8.35
C THR A 39 6.73 7.91 9.43
N LEU A 40 7.02 6.62 9.61
CA LEU A 40 6.41 5.79 10.66
C LEU A 40 6.65 6.38 12.05
N ASP A 41 7.87 6.85 12.34
CA ASP A 41 8.23 7.54 13.59
C ASP A 41 7.45 8.83 13.81
N GLN A 42 7.32 9.68 12.78
CA GLN A 42 6.56 10.94 12.89
C GLN A 42 5.09 10.66 13.16
N ALA A 43 4.51 9.71 12.42
CA ALA A 43 3.12 9.32 12.60
C ALA A 43 2.85 8.71 13.98
N ALA A 44 3.77 7.87 14.47
CA ALA A 44 3.68 7.28 15.81
C ALA A 44 3.80 8.33 16.91
N ARG A 45 4.70 9.32 16.76
CA ARG A 45 4.79 10.44 17.71
C ARG A 45 3.52 11.26 17.79
N VAL A 46 2.93 11.62 16.65
CA VAL A 46 1.62 12.33 16.63
C VAL A 46 0.56 11.52 17.39
N LEU A 47 0.53 10.20 17.19
CA LEU A 47 -0.41 9.33 17.90
C LEU A 47 -0.15 9.29 19.41
N LEU A 48 1.11 9.24 19.84
CA LEU A 48 1.48 9.18 21.26
C LEU A 48 1.33 10.53 21.98
N GLU A 49 1.65 11.64 21.31
CA GLU A 49 1.63 12.99 21.90
C GLU A 49 0.21 13.57 21.92
N ASP A 50 -0.51 13.49 20.79
CA ASP A 50 -1.82 14.11 20.63
C ASP A 50 -2.98 13.12 20.82
N GLY A 51 -2.69 11.83 21.04
CA GLY A 51 -3.70 10.77 21.16
C GLY A 51 -4.52 10.54 19.88
N THR A 52 -4.08 11.10 18.75
CA THR A 52 -4.86 11.19 17.51
C THR A 52 -4.09 10.59 16.34
N SER A 53 -4.76 9.82 15.48
CA SER A 53 -4.14 9.31 14.25
C SER A 53 -3.93 10.44 13.23
N PRO A 54 -2.77 10.48 12.52
CA PRO A 54 -2.57 11.41 11.42
C PRO A 54 -3.71 11.35 10.38
N PRO A 55 -4.08 12.48 9.76
CA PRO A 55 -5.11 12.51 8.75
C PRO A 55 -4.67 11.74 7.49
N ALA A 56 -5.66 11.23 6.74
CA ALA A 56 -5.48 10.55 5.45
C ALA A 56 -4.67 9.23 5.47
N LEU A 57 -4.50 8.58 6.63
CA LEU A 57 -3.99 7.21 6.67
C LEU A 57 -5.02 6.22 6.12
N THR A 58 -4.57 5.35 5.21
CA THR A 58 -5.35 4.15 4.86
C THR A 58 -5.47 3.22 6.08
N PRO A 59 -6.45 2.29 6.11
CA PRO A 59 -6.60 1.36 7.23
C PRO A 59 -5.34 0.56 7.54
N ILE A 60 -4.59 0.14 6.51
CA ILE A 60 -3.34 -0.60 6.69
C ILE A 60 -2.25 0.30 7.28
N GLN A 61 -2.10 1.52 6.77
CA GLN A 61 -1.13 2.48 7.30
C GLN A 61 -1.42 2.84 8.76
N ARG A 62 -2.69 3.03 9.12
CA ARG A 62 -3.08 3.28 10.51
C ARG A 62 -2.63 2.14 11.42
N ARG A 63 -2.91 0.89 11.02
CA ARG A 63 -2.48 -0.28 11.79
C ARG A 63 -0.96 -0.33 11.98
N LEU A 64 -0.18 -0.06 10.92
CA LEU A 64 1.28 -0.01 11.00
C LEU A 64 1.76 1.06 11.99
N VAL A 65 1.12 2.22 12.01
CA VAL A 65 1.44 3.32 12.95
C VAL A 65 1.10 2.94 14.39
N GLU A 66 -0.07 2.35 14.62
CA GLU A 66 -0.51 1.88 15.95
C GLU A 66 0.43 0.79 16.50
N GLU A 67 0.77 -0.21 15.69
CA GLU A 67 1.71 -1.27 16.07
C GLU A 67 3.09 -0.70 16.38
N HIS A 68 3.57 0.26 15.59
CA HIS A 68 4.86 0.91 15.85
C HIS A 68 4.86 1.76 17.12
N ALA A 69 3.79 2.53 17.36
CA ALA A 69 3.62 3.32 18.57
C ALA A 69 3.63 2.43 19.82
N ALA A 70 2.94 1.29 19.79
CA ALA A 70 2.96 0.31 20.88
C ALA A 70 4.38 -0.25 21.13
N HIS A 71 5.17 -0.48 20.08
CA HIS A 71 6.56 -0.89 20.20
C HIS A 71 7.46 0.19 20.83
N LEU A 72 7.20 1.48 20.57
CA LEU A 72 7.96 2.59 21.13
C LEU A 72 7.62 2.85 22.60
N ASP A 73 6.36 2.68 23.00
CA ASP A 73 5.93 2.86 24.40
C ASP A 73 6.43 1.75 25.34
N ALA A 74 6.71 0.57 24.77
CA ALA A 74 7.25 -0.58 25.49
C ALA A 74 8.80 -0.59 25.62
N ALA A 75 9.49 0.39 25.03
CA ALA A 75 10.96 0.46 24.95
C ALA A 75 11.53 1.49 25.94
#